data_AF-A0A847I3L8-F1
#
_entry.id   AF-A0A847I3L8-F1
#
_cell.length_a   1.000
_cell.length_b   1.000
_cell.length_c   1.000
_cell.angle_alpha   90.00
_cell.angle_beta   90.00
_cell.angle_gamma   90.00
#
_symmetry.space_group_name_H-M   'P 1'
#
loop_
_entity.id
_entity.type
_entity.pdbx_description
1 polymer ?
#
loop_
_entity_poly.entity_id
_entity_poly.type
_entity_poly.pdbx_seq_one_letter_code
_entity_poly.pdbx_strand_id
1 'polypeptide(L)'
;MTTAHPVVYASSRFRWIHSTRLHLVLTSFLVVGLPFLMLRAYMQERLGMLSLWEVELWGVHVPVVPTVAAVVAVIGLWKVRPYINRRRVAAVAVAILMVAYAQYINDYYYGHVFYEIQMNWHYLAYMLIVFMAYRDFAPRGFTPDRVIRITYGGSLVLSSFDEGFQFFLNNRVFDSGDISKDVWGCLMALLIIYSGSREAKWLPLRHRHLLDYFRHPGSLMLLLGIFNFSFLTYASLLNERREIPQVVCLTLATVGVAFALIHVSQFRPMGRILLGLLVLAVAVQAWALVKYRNADLYWRPGLAFYRGIVWPYFDFVILPDGTFHPATKLHEFRPRDRQFFLRQCSDIILIGSGPRGEGGNGFMTKRPHFMYNPDLKRGTQIVILPTKNACEEFNWLKKEGKNVLFVVNND
;
A
#
# COMPACT_ATOMS: atom_id res chain seq x y z
N MET A 1 -4.77 -16.36 35.27
CA MET A 1 -4.64 -17.32 34.16
C MET A 1 -5.46 -18.52 34.55
N THR A 2 -6.63 -18.72 33.95
CA THR A 2 -7.27 -20.02 33.92
C THR A 2 -6.32 -20.96 33.18
N THR A 3 -5.89 -22.01 33.85
CA THR A 3 -5.31 -23.20 33.22
C THR A 3 -6.22 -23.56 32.05
N ALA A 4 -5.72 -23.40 30.83
CA ALA A 4 -6.42 -23.91 29.66
C ALA A 4 -6.47 -25.43 29.86
N HIS A 5 -7.60 -25.93 30.37
CA HIS A 5 -7.84 -27.35 30.43
C HIS A 5 -7.68 -27.85 28.99
N PRO A 6 -6.81 -28.83 28.73
CA PRO A 6 -6.74 -29.44 27.42
C PRO A 6 -8.16 -29.96 27.15
N VAL A 7 -8.82 -29.39 26.13
CA VAL A 7 -10.12 -29.90 25.70
C VAL A 7 -9.85 -31.31 25.20
N VAL A 8 -10.18 -32.30 26.03
CA VAL A 8 -10.09 -33.71 25.69
C VAL A 8 -11.25 -33.98 24.73
N TYR A 9 -11.03 -33.69 23.44
CA TYR A 9 -11.95 -34.12 22.39
C TYR A 9 -12.02 -35.65 22.42
N ALA A 10 -13.20 -36.25 22.35
CA ALA A 10 -13.32 -37.71 22.20
C ALA A 10 -12.45 -38.22 21.03
N SER A 11 -11.90 -39.42 21.15
CA SER A 11 -11.02 -40.02 20.13
C SER A 11 -11.80 -40.42 18.88
N SER A 12 -12.25 -39.45 18.08
CA SER A 12 -12.82 -39.70 16.77
C SER A 12 -11.69 -39.79 15.72
N ARG A 13 -11.84 -40.69 14.73
CA ARG A 13 -10.93 -40.85 13.59
C ARG A 13 -10.73 -39.56 12.76
N PHE A 14 -11.48 -38.49 13.08
CA PHE A 14 -11.48 -37.19 12.40
C PHE A 14 -10.79 -36.07 13.18
N ARG A 15 -10.06 -36.36 14.28
CA ARG A 15 -9.30 -35.32 15.02
C ARG A 15 -8.35 -34.50 14.13
N TRP A 16 -7.86 -35.08 13.04
CA TRP A 16 -6.97 -34.38 12.10
C TRP A 16 -7.68 -33.25 11.34
N ILE A 17 -9.00 -33.33 11.13
CA ILE A 17 -9.79 -32.28 10.45
C ILE A 17 -9.79 -30.99 11.28
N HIS A 18 -9.77 -31.11 12.61
CA HIS A 18 -9.70 -29.96 13.51
C HIS A 18 -8.26 -29.52 13.84
N SER A 19 -7.26 -30.08 13.16
CA SER A 19 -5.86 -29.71 13.35
C SER A 19 -5.62 -28.28 12.85
N THR A 20 -5.02 -27.45 13.72
CA THR A 20 -4.56 -26.10 13.38
C THR A 20 -3.63 -26.09 12.17
N ARG A 21 -2.83 -27.15 12.02
CA ARG A 21 -1.91 -27.33 10.90
C ARG A 21 -2.64 -27.56 9.59
N LEU A 22 -3.68 -28.39 9.60
CA LEU A 22 -4.52 -28.60 8.42
C LEU A 22 -5.19 -27.29 8.03
N HIS A 23 -5.75 -26.56 8.99
CA HIS A 23 -6.37 -25.26 8.72
C HIS A 23 -5.39 -24.27 8.10
N LEU A 24 -4.15 -24.18 8.61
CA LEU A 24 -3.11 -23.33 8.02
C LEU A 24 -2.81 -23.75 6.58
N VAL A 25 -2.58 -25.04 6.33
CA VAL A 25 -2.27 -25.57 4.99
C VAL A 25 -3.43 -25.31 4.02
N LEU A 26 -4.67 -25.64 4.40
CA LEU A 26 -5.86 -25.39 3.58
C LEU A 26 -6.05 -23.90 3.31
N THR A 27 -5.84 -23.03 4.31
CA THR A 27 -5.94 -21.58 4.13
C THR A 27 -4.88 -21.09 3.16
N SER A 28 -3.62 -21.53 3.29
CA SER A 28 -2.55 -21.18 2.33
C SER A 28 -2.87 -21.66 0.91
N PHE A 29 -3.39 -22.88 0.76
CA PHE A 29 -3.85 -23.37 -0.55
C PHE A 29 -5.02 -22.57 -1.10
N LEU A 30 -5.96 -22.13 -0.27
CA LEU A 30 -7.07 -21.29 -0.71
C LEU A 30 -6.57 -19.92 -1.16
N VAL A 31 -5.64 -19.30 -0.43
CA VAL A 31 -5.12 -17.97 -0.82
C VAL A 31 -4.40 -18.01 -2.16
N VAL A 32 -3.61 -19.06 -2.43
CA VAL A 32 -2.96 -19.22 -3.74
C VAL A 32 -3.95 -19.72 -4.79
N GLY A 33 -4.82 -20.68 -4.48
CA GLY A 33 -5.69 -21.34 -5.45
C GLY A 33 -6.91 -20.52 -5.88
N LEU A 34 -7.46 -19.69 -4.99
CA LEU A 34 -8.69 -18.92 -5.22
C LEU A 34 -8.56 -17.89 -6.35
N PRO A 35 -7.47 -17.10 -6.48
CA PRO A 35 -7.24 -16.24 -7.63
C PRO A 35 -7.41 -16.96 -8.97
N PHE A 36 -6.89 -18.19 -9.10
CA PHE A 36 -7.02 -18.99 -10.32
C PHE A 36 -8.45 -19.41 -10.59
N LEU A 37 -9.17 -19.87 -9.56
CA LEU A 37 -10.59 -20.20 -9.70
C LEU A 37 -11.39 -18.94 -10.11
N MET A 38 -11.07 -17.80 -9.50
CA MET A 38 -11.74 -16.54 -9.80
C MET A 38 -11.49 -16.05 -11.22
N LEU A 39 -10.26 -16.15 -11.71
CA LEU A 39 -9.88 -15.78 -13.08
C LEU A 39 -10.50 -16.75 -14.10
N ARG A 40 -10.36 -18.05 -13.87
CA ARG A 40 -10.85 -19.08 -14.82
C ARG A 40 -12.37 -19.11 -14.94
N ALA A 41 -13.09 -18.81 -13.86
CA ALA A 41 -14.55 -18.84 -13.83
C ALA A 41 -15.20 -17.45 -14.04
N TYR A 42 -14.45 -16.42 -14.44
CA TYR A 42 -14.92 -15.03 -14.59
C TYR A 42 -15.65 -14.51 -13.33
N MET A 43 -15.28 -15.00 -12.15
CA MET A 43 -15.96 -14.63 -10.90
C MET A 43 -15.62 -13.22 -10.46
N GLN A 44 -14.50 -12.67 -10.92
CA GLN A 44 -14.07 -11.30 -10.62
C GLN A 44 -15.14 -10.27 -10.99
N GLU A 45 -15.59 -10.28 -12.24
CA GLU A 45 -16.65 -9.36 -12.71
C GLU A 45 -17.97 -9.58 -11.94
N ARG A 46 -18.33 -10.85 -11.68
CA ARG A 46 -19.54 -11.18 -10.90
C ARG A 46 -19.46 -10.70 -9.46
N LEU A 47 -18.29 -10.82 -8.82
CA LEU A 47 -18.05 -10.31 -7.47
C LEU A 47 -18.04 -8.78 -7.44
N GLY A 48 -17.51 -8.13 -8.49
CA GLY A 48 -17.62 -6.69 -8.69
C GLY A 48 -19.08 -6.24 -8.73
N MET A 49 -19.90 -6.86 -9.59
CA MET A 49 -21.34 -6.60 -9.65
C MET A 49 -22.05 -6.88 -8.32
N LEU A 50 -21.70 -7.97 -7.63
CA LEU A 50 -22.27 -8.30 -6.33
C LEU A 50 -21.87 -7.29 -5.25
N SER A 51 -20.64 -6.75 -5.29
CA SER A 51 -20.18 -5.73 -4.34
C SER A 51 -20.90 -4.39 -4.51
N LEU A 52 -21.41 -4.11 -5.72
CA LEU A 52 -22.24 -2.95 -6.06
C LEU A 52 -23.73 -3.23 -5.91
N TRP A 53 -24.12 -4.39 -5.37
CA TRP A 53 -25.53 -4.72 -5.19
C TRP A 53 -26.14 -3.85 -4.09
N GLU A 54 -27.19 -3.11 -4.48
CA GLU A 54 -27.94 -2.21 -3.61
C GLU A 54 -29.39 -2.68 -3.48
N VAL A 55 -29.99 -2.45 -2.31
CA VAL A 55 -31.41 -2.63 -2.05
C VAL A 55 -32.00 -1.29 -1.66
N GLU A 56 -33.10 -0.91 -2.28
CA GLU A 56 -33.83 0.31 -1.93
C GLU A 56 -34.73 0.04 -0.71
N LEU A 57 -34.47 0.73 0.39
CA LEU A 57 -35.26 0.70 1.62
C LEU A 57 -35.75 2.11 1.93
N TRP A 58 -37.06 2.33 1.85
CA TRP A 58 -37.68 3.64 2.12
C TRP A 58 -37.08 4.81 1.30
N GLY A 59 -36.78 4.57 0.02
CA GLY A 59 -36.16 5.57 -0.87
C GLY A 59 -34.66 5.79 -0.65
N VAL A 60 -34.01 4.97 0.19
CA VAL A 60 -32.56 4.98 0.40
C VAL A 60 -31.94 3.74 -0.23
N HIS A 61 -30.97 3.92 -1.13
CA HIS A 61 -30.17 2.83 -1.68
C HIS A 61 -29.13 2.38 -0.66
N VAL A 62 -29.30 1.16 -0.14
CA VAL A 62 -28.41 0.57 0.86
C VAL A 62 -27.53 -0.48 0.18
N PRO A 63 -26.19 -0.33 0.21
CA PRO A 63 -25.31 -1.31 -0.39
C PRO A 63 -25.26 -2.58 0.47
N VAL A 64 -25.66 -3.71 -0.09
CA VAL A 64 -25.90 -4.97 0.64
C VAL A 64 -24.60 -5.51 1.22
N VAL A 65 -23.55 -5.60 0.41
CA VAL A 65 -22.28 -6.22 0.80
C VAL A 65 -21.58 -5.47 1.95
N PRO A 66 -21.39 -4.14 1.89
CA PRO A 66 -20.89 -3.37 3.04
C PRO A 66 -21.77 -3.51 4.29
N THR A 67 -23.09 -3.58 4.12
CA THR A 67 -24.02 -3.75 5.24
C THR A 67 -23.84 -5.09 5.93
N VAL A 68 -23.77 -6.19 5.16
CA VAL A 68 -23.50 -7.53 5.70
C VAL A 68 -22.12 -7.58 6.37
N ALA A 69 -21.10 -7.00 5.74
CA ALA A 69 -19.76 -6.92 6.32
C ALA A 69 -19.76 -6.14 7.66
N ALA A 70 -20.48 -5.03 7.75
CA ALA A 70 -20.65 -4.25 8.97
C ALA A 70 -21.35 -5.06 10.08
N VAL A 71 -22.43 -5.78 9.74
CA VAL A 71 -23.12 -6.67 10.70
C VAL A 71 -22.18 -7.77 11.22
N VAL A 72 -21.46 -8.44 10.33
CA VAL A 72 -20.47 -9.47 10.70
C VAL A 72 -19.37 -8.87 11.57
N ALA A 73 -18.87 -7.68 11.24
CA ALA A 73 -17.86 -6.97 12.03
C ALA A 73 -18.39 -6.61 13.42
N VAL A 74 -19.63 -6.12 13.55
CA VAL A 74 -20.26 -5.80 14.84
C VAL A 74 -20.44 -7.06 15.70
N ILE A 75 -20.94 -8.16 15.11
CA ILE A 75 -21.06 -9.46 15.81
C ILE A 75 -19.67 -9.95 16.24
N GLY A 76 -18.68 -9.85 15.36
CA GLY A 76 -17.29 -10.20 15.63
C GLY A 76 -16.74 -9.40 16.81
N LEU A 77 -16.84 -8.06 16.74
CA LEU A 77 -16.44 -7.14 17.80
C LEU A 77 -17.13 -7.44 19.13
N TRP A 78 -18.43 -7.73 19.10
CA TRP A 78 -19.18 -8.10 20.30
C TRP A 78 -18.64 -9.40 20.93
N LYS A 79 -18.32 -10.41 20.11
CA LYS A 79 -17.71 -11.65 20.59
C LYS A 79 -16.28 -11.46 21.10
N VAL A 80 -15.49 -10.60 20.46
CA VAL A 80 -14.09 -10.35 20.86
C VAL A 80 -13.93 -9.25 21.90
N ARG A 81 -15.00 -8.55 22.29
CA ARG A 81 -14.97 -7.43 23.25
C ARG A 81 -14.19 -7.71 24.54
N PRO A 82 -14.24 -8.92 25.16
CA PRO A 82 -13.51 -9.16 26.42
C PRO A 82 -11.99 -9.19 26.21
N TYR A 83 -11.55 -9.37 24.96
CA TYR A 83 -10.16 -9.44 24.56
C TYR A 83 -9.64 -8.10 24.01
N ILE A 84 -10.49 -7.08 23.89
CA ILE A 84 -10.08 -5.75 23.43
C ILE A 84 -9.40 -5.01 24.58
N ASN A 85 -8.17 -4.56 24.38
CA ASN A 85 -7.44 -3.71 25.31
C ASN A 85 -6.93 -2.45 24.59
N ARG A 86 -6.52 -1.43 25.34
CA ARG A 86 -6.06 -0.15 24.77
C ARG A 86 -4.95 -0.31 23.73
N ARG A 87 -4.04 -1.27 23.92
CA ARG A 87 -2.95 -1.55 22.96
C ARG A 87 -3.47 -2.15 21.66
N ARG A 88 -4.48 -3.04 21.73
CA ARG A 88 -5.15 -3.60 20.54
C ARG A 88 -5.97 -2.55 19.81
N VAL A 89 -6.66 -1.66 20.53
CA VAL A 89 -7.36 -0.52 19.90
C VAL A 89 -6.36 0.37 19.15
N ALA A 90 -5.23 0.69 19.77
CA ALA A 90 -4.17 1.45 19.10
C ALA A 90 -3.61 0.70 17.87
N ALA A 91 -3.41 -0.62 17.96
CA ALA A 91 -2.95 -1.42 16.83
C ALA A 91 -3.96 -1.48 15.68
N VAL A 92 -5.26 -1.56 15.99
CA VAL A 92 -6.32 -1.47 14.97
C VAL A 92 -6.34 -0.09 14.33
N ALA A 93 -6.19 0.98 15.10
CA ALA A 93 -6.08 2.34 14.55
C ALA A 93 -4.87 2.47 13.62
N VAL A 94 -3.71 1.92 14.00
CA VAL A 94 -2.52 1.87 13.14
C VAL A 94 -2.79 1.04 11.88
N ALA A 95 -3.47 -0.12 11.99
CA ALA A 95 -3.84 -0.93 10.83
C ALA A 95 -4.79 -0.19 9.87
N ILE A 96 -5.73 0.61 10.39
CA ILE A 96 -6.60 1.46 9.57
C ILE A 96 -5.76 2.53 8.82
N LEU A 97 -4.81 3.16 9.50
CA LEU A 97 -3.88 4.10 8.85
C LEU A 97 -3.00 3.42 7.80
N MET A 98 -2.58 2.18 8.06
CA MET A 98 -1.83 1.36 7.11
C MET A 98 -2.66 1.07 5.85
N VAL A 99 -3.95 0.73 6.00
CA VAL A 99 -4.88 0.55 4.88
C VAL A 99 -5.07 1.85 4.12
N ALA A 100 -5.32 2.97 4.81
CA ALA A 100 -5.48 4.28 4.18
C ALA A 100 -4.23 4.70 3.38
N TYR A 101 -3.04 4.42 3.93
CA TYR A 101 -1.79 4.66 3.22
C TYR A 101 -1.64 3.81 1.97
N ALA A 102 -1.98 2.51 2.04
CA ALA A 102 -1.91 1.63 0.89
C ALA A 102 -2.90 2.04 -0.21
N GLN A 103 -4.12 2.42 0.17
CA GLN A 103 -5.12 2.96 -0.75
C GLN A 103 -4.63 4.25 -1.41
N TYR A 104 -4.00 5.13 -0.62
CA TYR A 104 -3.43 6.38 -1.14
C TYR A 104 -2.30 6.09 -2.14
N ILE A 105 -1.31 5.27 -1.78
CA ILE A 105 -0.12 5.13 -2.63
C ILE A 105 -0.32 4.21 -3.84
N ASN A 106 -1.11 3.14 -3.70
CA ASN A 106 -1.26 2.09 -4.71
C ASN A 106 -2.58 2.24 -5.47
N ASP A 107 -3.70 2.45 -4.77
CA ASP A 107 -5.04 2.31 -5.36
C ASP A 107 -5.68 3.61 -5.86
N TYR A 108 -5.06 4.77 -5.57
CA TYR A 108 -5.63 6.08 -5.93
C TYR A 108 -5.83 6.25 -7.44
N TYR A 109 -4.83 5.86 -8.25
CA TYR A 109 -4.89 5.94 -9.72
C TYR A 109 -5.95 5.04 -10.32
N TYR A 110 -6.30 3.99 -9.61
CA TYR A 110 -7.26 3.03 -10.10
C TYR A 110 -8.71 3.47 -9.87
N GLY A 111 -8.93 4.52 -9.06
CA GLY A 111 -10.26 5.06 -8.78
C GLY A 111 -11.19 4.05 -8.10
N HIS A 112 -10.61 3.04 -7.45
CA HIS A 112 -11.33 1.99 -6.75
C HIS A 112 -11.88 2.51 -5.44
N VAL A 113 -13.10 2.10 -5.10
CA VAL A 113 -13.66 2.39 -3.79
C VAL A 113 -13.15 1.38 -2.77
N PHE A 114 -12.93 1.81 -1.54
CA PHE A 114 -12.36 0.97 -0.47
C PHE A 114 -13.11 -0.37 -0.25
N TYR A 115 -14.42 -0.43 -0.53
CA TYR A 115 -15.21 -1.64 -0.34
C TYR A 115 -15.19 -2.59 -1.55
N GLU A 116 -14.43 -2.30 -2.60
CA GLU A 116 -14.23 -3.24 -3.70
C GLU A 116 -13.42 -4.45 -3.22
N ILE A 117 -14.15 -5.49 -2.80
CA ILE A 117 -13.62 -6.73 -2.22
C ILE A 117 -12.56 -7.35 -3.12
N GLN A 118 -12.74 -7.28 -4.43
CA GLN A 118 -11.82 -7.86 -5.41
C GLN A 118 -10.39 -7.30 -5.31
N MET A 119 -10.21 -6.06 -4.85
CA MET A 119 -8.88 -5.43 -4.78
C MET A 119 -8.30 -5.49 -3.37
N ASN A 120 -9.15 -5.49 -2.34
CA ASN A 120 -8.72 -5.43 -0.93
C ASN A 120 -8.75 -6.79 -0.19
N TRP A 121 -9.24 -7.87 -0.81
CA TRP A 121 -9.32 -9.19 -0.15
C TRP A 121 -7.94 -9.75 0.21
N HIS A 122 -6.92 -9.42 -0.57
CA HIS A 122 -5.52 -9.79 -0.36
C HIS A 122 -5.05 -9.47 1.06
N TYR A 123 -5.31 -8.25 1.55
CA TYR A 123 -4.98 -7.87 2.94
C TYR A 123 -5.64 -8.82 3.96
N LEU A 124 -6.94 -9.09 3.80
CA LEU A 124 -7.71 -9.92 4.72
C LEU A 124 -7.29 -11.39 4.66
N ALA A 125 -6.97 -11.90 3.47
CA ALA A 125 -6.50 -13.26 3.26
C ALA A 125 -5.18 -13.52 3.98
N TYR A 126 -4.21 -12.61 3.85
CA TYR A 126 -2.94 -12.74 4.55
C TYR A 126 -3.05 -12.47 6.04
N MET A 127 -3.97 -11.60 6.48
CA MET A 127 -4.31 -11.49 7.90
C MET A 127 -4.85 -12.81 8.48
N LEU A 128 -5.67 -13.54 7.72
CA LEU A 128 -6.20 -14.84 8.09
C LEU A 128 -5.10 -15.91 8.14
N ILE A 129 -4.19 -15.93 7.15
CA ILE A 129 -3.00 -16.81 7.16
C ILE A 129 -2.21 -16.60 8.45
N VAL A 130 -1.93 -15.34 8.82
CA VAL A 130 -1.19 -15.01 10.03
C VAL A 130 -1.90 -15.51 11.28
N PHE A 131 -3.22 -15.34 11.34
CA PHE A 131 -4.02 -15.83 12.45
C PHE A 131 -3.95 -17.36 12.58
N MET A 132 -4.06 -18.08 11.46
CA MET A 132 -3.93 -19.54 11.45
C MET A 132 -2.52 -20.01 11.82
N ALA A 133 -1.48 -19.31 11.33
CA ALA A 133 -0.09 -19.58 11.66
C ALA A 133 0.19 -19.37 13.15
N TYR A 134 -0.33 -18.27 13.74
CA TYR A 134 -0.24 -18.03 15.18
C TYR A 134 -0.92 -19.15 15.98
N ARG A 135 -2.13 -19.56 15.57
CA ARG A 135 -2.87 -20.66 16.22
C ARG A 135 -2.14 -22.01 16.17
N ASP A 136 -1.37 -22.28 15.11
CA ASP A 136 -0.57 -23.51 15.03
C ASP A 136 0.74 -23.40 15.82
N PHE A 137 1.48 -22.31 15.66
CA PHE A 137 2.84 -22.20 16.20
C PHE A 137 2.91 -21.84 17.67
N ALA A 138 2.00 -20.99 18.18
CA ALA A 138 2.05 -20.56 19.58
C ALA A 138 1.86 -21.73 20.57
N PRO A 139 0.89 -22.64 20.40
CA PRO A 139 0.75 -23.81 21.28
C PRO A 139 1.94 -24.78 21.23
N ARG A 140 2.74 -24.73 20.16
CA ARG A 140 3.95 -25.55 19.97
C ARG A 140 5.19 -24.97 20.64
N GLY A 141 5.05 -23.88 21.40
CA GLY A 141 6.14 -23.24 22.14
C GLY A 141 7.10 -22.43 21.28
N PHE A 142 6.70 -22.04 20.06
CA PHE A 142 7.52 -21.16 19.24
C PHE A 142 7.58 -19.77 19.86
N THR A 143 8.78 -19.19 19.92
CA THR A 143 8.97 -17.83 20.41
C THR A 143 8.31 -16.81 19.46
N PRO A 144 7.81 -15.67 19.96
CA PRO A 144 7.14 -14.68 19.11
C PRO A 144 7.95 -14.21 17.90
N ASP A 145 9.27 -13.99 18.06
CA ASP A 145 10.16 -13.59 16.97
C ASP A 145 10.25 -14.68 15.87
N ARG A 146 10.20 -15.96 16.26
CA ARG A 146 10.24 -17.08 15.32
C ARG A 146 8.92 -17.20 14.57
N VAL A 147 7.79 -17.02 15.26
CA VAL A 147 6.46 -16.99 14.62
C VAL A 147 6.36 -15.84 13.63
N ILE A 148 6.79 -14.63 14.01
CA ILE A 148 6.82 -13.45 13.13
C ILE A 148 7.64 -13.75 11.87
N ARG A 149 8.89 -14.22 12.02
CA ARG A 149 9.78 -14.49 10.87
C ARG A 149 9.22 -15.56 9.92
N ILE A 150 8.76 -16.69 10.46
CA ILE A 150 8.22 -17.79 9.64
C ILE A 150 6.95 -17.32 8.91
N THR A 151 6.05 -16.65 9.61
CA THR A 151 4.76 -16.25 9.04
C THR A 151 4.95 -15.15 7.99
N TYR A 152 5.77 -14.15 8.29
CA TYR A 152 6.09 -13.07 7.36
C TYR A 152 6.85 -13.57 6.14
N GLY A 153 7.94 -14.32 6.35
CA GLY A 153 8.73 -14.89 5.25
C GLY A 153 7.91 -15.86 4.40
N GLY A 154 7.08 -16.70 5.03
CA GLY A 154 6.14 -17.57 4.34
C GLY A 154 5.12 -16.80 3.51
N SER A 155 4.61 -15.68 4.03
CA SER A 155 3.67 -14.81 3.29
C SER A 155 4.34 -14.18 2.06
N LEU A 156 5.57 -13.67 2.20
CA LEU A 156 6.34 -13.10 1.10
C LEU A 156 6.62 -14.13 0.00
N VAL A 157 6.98 -15.36 0.39
CA VAL A 157 7.24 -16.46 -0.55
C VAL A 157 5.95 -16.89 -1.24
N LEU A 158 4.86 -17.08 -0.50
CA LEU A 158 3.56 -17.47 -1.05
C LEU A 158 3.04 -16.43 -2.04
N SER A 159 3.14 -15.15 -1.69
CA SER A 159 2.69 -14.05 -2.53
C SER A 159 3.57 -13.89 -3.79
N SER A 160 4.89 -13.94 -3.64
CA SER A 160 5.81 -13.95 -4.78
C SER A 160 5.58 -15.14 -5.72
N PHE A 161 5.26 -16.30 -5.14
CA PHE A 161 4.94 -17.50 -5.91
C PHE A 161 3.63 -17.35 -6.68
N ASP A 162 2.57 -16.82 -6.03
CA ASP A 162 1.28 -16.56 -6.66
C ASP A 162 1.44 -15.60 -7.85
N GLU A 163 2.05 -14.42 -7.65
CA GLU A 163 2.27 -13.45 -8.72
C GLU A 163 3.18 -13.98 -9.83
N GLY A 164 4.25 -14.70 -9.46
CA GLY A 164 5.13 -15.36 -10.44
C GLY A 164 4.38 -16.39 -11.28
N PHE A 165 3.55 -17.22 -10.66
CA PHE A 165 2.79 -18.26 -11.34
C PHE A 165 1.65 -17.67 -12.19
N GLN A 166 0.93 -16.65 -11.71
CA GLN A 166 -0.08 -15.92 -12.48
C GLN A 166 0.53 -15.24 -13.72
N PHE A 167 1.72 -14.66 -13.59
CA PHE A 167 2.48 -14.11 -14.71
C PHE A 167 2.72 -15.17 -15.79
N PHE A 168 3.18 -16.36 -15.42
CA PHE A 168 3.44 -17.44 -16.38
C PHE A 168 2.17 -18.00 -17.04
N LEU A 169 1.06 -18.13 -16.31
CA LEU A 169 -0.15 -18.74 -16.85
C LEU A 169 -1.02 -17.82 -17.71
N ASN A 170 -1.15 -16.55 -17.30
CA ASN A 170 -2.19 -15.67 -17.84
C ASN A 170 -1.65 -14.54 -18.73
N ASN A 171 -0.34 -14.51 -19.02
CA ASN A 171 0.33 -13.35 -19.64
C ASN A 171 0.00 -12.03 -18.90
N ARG A 172 -0.31 -12.12 -17.60
CA ARG A 172 -0.60 -10.96 -16.74
C ARG A 172 0.71 -10.20 -16.51
N VAL A 173 0.65 -8.89 -16.36
CA VAL A 173 1.81 -8.10 -15.90
C VAL A 173 2.13 -8.50 -14.47
N PHE A 174 3.39 -8.85 -14.19
CA PHE A 174 3.85 -9.15 -12.84
C PHE A 174 3.70 -7.89 -11.97
N ASP A 175 2.82 -7.93 -10.97
CA ASP A 175 2.50 -6.77 -10.14
C ASP A 175 3.19 -6.91 -8.77
N SER A 176 4.34 -6.24 -8.64
CA SER A 176 5.05 -6.22 -7.34
C SER A 176 4.26 -5.47 -6.26
N GLY A 177 3.32 -4.61 -6.66
CA GLY A 177 2.37 -3.93 -5.79
C GLY A 177 1.50 -4.94 -5.05
N ASP A 178 0.94 -5.94 -5.72
CA ASP A 178 0.12 -6.99 -5.08
C ASP A 178 0.92 -7.77 -4.04
N ILE A 179 2.19 -8.09 -4.34
CA ILE A 179 3.07 -8.74 -3.36
C ILE A 179 3.23 -7.89 -2.11
N SER A 180 3.51 -6.59 -2.30
CA SER A 180 3.69 -5.66 -1.19
C SER A 180 2.42 -5.51 -0.34
N LYS A 181 1.22 -5.54 -0.97
CA LYS A 181 -0.08 -5.47 -0.28
C LYS A 181 -0.34 -6.71 0.56
N ASP A 182 -0.03 -7.90 0.04
CA ASP A 182 -0.17 -9.17 0.76
C ASP A 182 0.67 -9.17 2.05
N VAL A 183 1.95 -8.81 1.95
CA VAL A 183 2.83 -8.74 3.12
C VAL A 183 2.50 -7.55 4.04
N TRP A 184 1.88 -6.49 3.52
CA TRP A 184 1.30 -5.41 4.33
C TRP A 184 0.15 -5.93 5.20
N GLY A 185 -0.75 -6.74 4.62
CA GLY A 185 -1.80 -7.48 5.32
C GLY A 185 -1.25 -8.38 6.42
N CYS A 186 -0.19 -9.13 6.11
CA CYS A 186 0.51 -9.96 7.07
C CYS A 186 1.01 -9.15 8.28
N LEU A 187 1.67 -8.02 8.03
CA LEU A 187 2.18 -7.14 9.08
C LEU A 187 1.07 -6.54 9.96
N MET A 188 -0.07 -6.15 9.36
CA MET A 188 -1.24 -5.67 10.13
C MET A 188 -1.75 -6.73 11.12
N ALA A 189 -1.90 -7.99 10.68
CA ALA A 189 -2.32 -9.06 11.58
C ALA A 189 -1.29 -9.33 12.68
N LEU A 190 0.01 -9.37 12.35
CA LEU A 190 1.07 -9.53 13.35
C LEU A 190 1.04 -8.41 14.39
N LEU A 191 0.83 -7.16 13.95
CA LEU A 191 0.66 -6.01 14.83
C LEU A 191 -0.53 -6.22 15.76
N ILE A 192 -1.70 -6.59 15.25
CA ILE A 192 -2.92 -6.77 16.05
C ILE A 192 -2.78 -7.92 17.05
N ILE A 193 -2.22 -9.06 16.63
CA ILE A 193 -2.05 -10.25 17.48
C ILE A 193 -1.09 -9.95 18.64
N TYR A 194 0.08 -9.39 18.34
CA TYR A 194 1.12 -9.17 19.34
C TYR A 194 0.91 -7.89 20.15
N SER A 195 0.13 -6.93 19.65
CA SER A 195 -0.23 -5.74 20.42
C SER A 195 -1.14 -6.11 21.57
N GLY A 196 -0.67 -5.87 22.80
CA GLY A 196 -1.38 -6.28 24.01
C GLY A 196 -1.20 -7.75 24.41
N SER A 197 -0.42 -8.53 23.66
CA SER A 197 0.10 -9.81 24.19
C SER A 197 1.13 -9.52 25.29
N ARG A 198 1.19 -10.39 26.31
CA ARG A 198 2.28 -10.33 27.33
C ARG A 198 3.58 -10.92 26.80
N GLU A 199 3.50 -11.72 25.73
CA GLU A 199 4.59 -12.46 25.12
C GLU A 199 5.50 -11.57 24.26
N ALA A 200 4.93 -10.55 23.58
CA ALA A 200 5.71 -9.60 22.81
C ALA A 200 6.09 -8.36 23.65
N LYS A 201 7.38 -8.29 24.01
CA LYS A 201 7.98 -7.05 24.48
C LYS A 201 8.23 -6.14 23.27
N TRP A 202 7.61 -4.96 23.27
CA TRP A 202 7.78 -3.94 22.22
C TRP A 202 9.05 -3.12 22.40
N LEU A 203 9.56 -3.05 23.63
CA LEU A 203 10.76 -2.31 24.00
C LEU A 203 11.79 -3.26 24.62
N PRO A 204 13.09 -3.00 24.42
CA PRO A 204 13.68 -1.89 23.64
C PRO A 204 13.64 -2.13 22.12
N LEU A 205 13.67 -1.04 21.33
CA LEU A 205 13.79 -1.09 19.85
C LEU A 205 15.24 -1.05 19.37
N ARG A 206 16.18 -0.67 20.25
CA ARG A 206 17.61 -0.53 19.96
C ARG A 206 18.39 -1.57 20.76
N HIS A 207 19.35 -2.21 20.11
CA HIS A 207 20.17 -3.27 20.70
C HIS A 207 21.65 -3.09 20.36
N ARG A 208 22.51 -3.56 21.26
CA ARG A 208 23.98 -3.53 21.14
C ARG A 208 24.48 -4.41 20.01
N HIS A 209 23.93 -5.61 19.88
CA HIS A 209 24.34 -6.55 18.84
C HIS A 209 23.31 -6.57 17.69
N LEU A 210 23.81 -6.69 16.46
CA LEU A 210 22.98 -6.69 15.25
C LEU A 210 21.95 -7.83 15.23
N LEU A 211 22.35 -9.02 15.71
CA LEU A 211 21.49 -10.19 15.75
C LEU A 211 20.30 -10.05 16.71
N ASP A 212 20.41 -9.19 17.73
CA ASP A 212 19.34 -9.02 18.73
C ASP A 212 18.10 -8.35 18.15
N TYR A 213 18.26 -7.53 17.09
CA TYR A 213 17.13 -6.92 16.37
C TYR A 213 16.21 -7.95 15.73
N PHE A 214 16.74 -9.13 15.38
CA PHE A 214 15.96 -10.22 14.76
C PHE A 214 15.44 -11.24 15.79
N ARG A 215 15.87 -11.13 17.05
CA ARG A 215 15.45 -12.00 18.15
C ARG A 215 14.41 -11.33 19.05
N HIS A 216 14.31 -10.01 19.01
CA HIS A 216 13.37 -9.26 19.82
C HIS A 216 12.13 -8.85 18.98
N PRO A 217 10.90 -9.22 19.38
CA PRO A 217 9.70 -9.01 18.55
C PRO A 217 9.45 -7.55 18.18
N GLY A 218 9.66 -6.61 19.10
CA GLY A 218 9.41 -5.19 18.84
C GLY A 218 10.33 -4.58 17.77
N SER A 219 11.63 -4.87 17.84
CA SER A 219 12.60 -4.38 16.84
C SER A 219 12.45 -5.09 15.50
N LEU A 220 12.16 -6.39 15.52
CA LEU A 220 11.82 -7.14 14.31
C LEU A 220 10.59 -6.55 13.61
N MET A 221 9.50 -6.29 14.35
CA MET A 221 8.28 -5.67 13.79
C MET A 221 8.56 -4.28 13.21
N LEU A 222 9.41 -3.47 13.85
CA LEU A 222 9.83 -2.17 13.32
C LEU A 222 10.58 -2.32 11.99
N LEU A 223 11.53 -3.24 11.91
CA LEU A 223 12.31 -3.47 10.68
C LEU A 223 11.44 -4.01 9.54
N LEU A 224 10.53 -4.94 9.85
CA LEU A 224 9.54 -5.42 8.89
C LEU A 224 8.61 -4.29 8.45
N GLY A 225 8.20 -3.39 9.36
CA GLY A 225 7.41 -2.21 9.04
C GLY A 225 8.12 -1.25 8.09
N ILE A 226 9.40 -0.96 8.32
CA ILE A 226 10.21 -0.12 7.43
C ILE A 226 10.35 -0.81 6.06
N PHE A 227 10.70 -2.10 6.03
CA PHE A 227 10.82 -2.86 4.79
C PHE A 227 9.53 -2.78 3.98
N ASN A 228 8.40 -3.07 4.61
CA ASN A 228 7.12 -3.13 3.93
C ASN A 228 6.61 -1.76 3.48
N PHE A 229 6.85 -0.72 4.29
CA PHE A 229 6.47 0.64 3.92
C PHE A 229 7.25 1.07 2.67
N SER A 230 8.56 0.84 2.65
CA SER A 230 9.40 1.12 1.49
C SER A 230 9.01 0.25 0.29
N PHE A 231 8.79 -1.05 0.50
CA PHE A 231 8.42 -1.97 -0.58
C PHE A 231 7.09 -1.58 -1.22
N LEU A 232 6.05 -1.32 -0.42
CA LEU A 232 4.75 -0.85 -0.89
C LEU A 232 4.87 0.47 -1.66
N THR A 233 5.64 1.42 -1.14
CA THR A 233 5.86 2.71 -1.80
C THR A 233 6.52 2.52 -3.17
N TYR A 234 7.66 1.84 -3.22
CA TYR A 234 8.42 1.71 -4.45
C TYR A 234 7.73 0.80 -5.46
N ALA A 235 7.12 -0.30 -5.02
CA ALA A 235 6.37 -1.21 -5.90
C ALA A 235 5.15 -0.52 -6.54
N SER A 236 4.47 0.38 -5.81
CA SER A 236 3.33 1.14 -6.35
C SER A 236 3.78 2.21 -7.35
N LEU A 237 4.93 2.84 -7.10
CA LEU A 237 5.45 3.91 -7.95
C LEU A 237 6.27 3.39 -9.15
N LEU A 238 6.78 2.18 -9.08
CA LEU A 238 7.63 1.55 -10.10
C LEU A 238 7.06 0.17 -10.48
N ASN A 239 5.92 0.18 -11.18
CA ASN A 239 5.15 -1.03 -11.48
C ASN A 239 5.49 -1.66 -12.84
N GLU A 240 6.50 -1.17 -13.56
CA GLU A 240 6.93 -1.81 -14.79
C GLU A 240 7.90 -2.97 -14.51
N ARG A 241 7.81 -4.05 -15.30
CA ARG A 241 8.66 -5.25 -15.13
C ARG A 241 10.16 -4.92 -15.11
N ARG A 242 10.57 -3.96 -15.94
CA ARG A 242 11.97 -3.50 -16.03
C ARG A 242 12.44 -2.73 -14.78
N GLU A 243 11.52 -2.36 -13.91
CA GLU A 243 11.77 -1.57 -12.69
C GLU A 243 11.82 -2.43 -11.42
N ILE A 244 11.45 -3.71 -11.50
CA ILE A 244 11.49 -4.64 -10.35
C ILE A 244 12.89 -4.66 -9.68
N PRO A 245 14.02 -4.72 -10.41
CA PRO A 245 15.34 -4.63 -9.77
C PRO A 245 15.52 -3.33 -8.98
N GLN A 246 15.02 -2.20 -9.49
CA GLN A 246 15.07 -0.89 -8.84
C GLN A 246 14.20 -0.90 -7.57
N VAL A 247 12.99 -1.48 -7.62
CA VAL A 247 12.13 -1.67 -6.45
C VAL A 247 12.86 -2.44 -5.35
N VAL A 248 13.49 -3.56 -5.70
CA VAL A 248 14.24 -4.39 -4.74
C VAL A 248 15.45 -3.62 -4.18
N CYS A 249 16.26 -3.02 -5.04
CA CYS A 249 17.44 -2.26 -4.63
C CYS A 249 17.10 -1.07 -3.74
N LEU A 250 16.09 -0.28 -4.10
CA LEU A 250 15.63 0.88 -3.31
C LEU A 250 15.06 0.43 -1.96
N THR A 251 14.26 -0.64 -1.94
CA THR A 251 13.72 -1.20 -0.69
C THR A 251 14.85 -1.63 0.24
N LEU A 252 15.79 -2.43 -0.25
CA LEU A 252 16.93 -2.93 0.53
C LEU A 252 17.85 -1.79 0.98
N ALA A 253 18.11 -0.80 0.12
CA ALA A 253 18.92 0.36 0.46
C ALA A 253 18.26 1.20 1.57
N THR A 254 16.96 1.49 1.47
CA THR A 254 16.22 2.24 2.49
C THR A 254 16.20 1.50 3.82
N VAL A 255 15.98 0.19 3.81
CA VAL A 255 16.05 -0.65 5.02
C VAL A 255 17.46 -0.66 5.60
N GLY A 256 18.50 -0.79 4.76
CA GLY A 256 19.90 -0.79 5.20
C GLY A 256 20.30 0.53 5.86
N VAL A 257 19.95 1.67 5.25
CA VAL A 257 20.18 3.00 5.80
C VAL A 257 19.40 3.19 7.09
N ALA A 258 18.10 2.87 7.11
CA ALA A 258 17.28 3.00 8.32
C ALA A 258 17.80 2.12 9.46
N PHE A 259 18.19 0.89 9.17
CA PHE A 259 18.78 -0.03 10.15
C PHE A 259 20.11 0.51 10.69
N ALA A 260 20.99 1.02 9.83
CA ALA A 260 22.25 1.64 10.25
C ALA A 260 22.00 2.86 11.14
N LEU A 261 21.05 3.73 10.78
CA LEU A 261 20.66 4.89 11.60
C LEU A 261 20.10 4.47 12.95
N ILE A 262 19.19 3.49 12.99
CA ILE A 262 18.64 2.94 14.24
C ILE A 262 19.77 2.35 15.09
N HIS A 263 20.66 1.56 14.50
CA HIS A 263 21.75 0.92 15.21
C HIS A 263 22.74 1.94 15.78
N VAL A 264 23.21 2.89 14.97
CA VAL A 264 24.15 3.93 15.39
C VAL A 264 23.52 4.88 16.41
N SER A 265 22.20 5.11 16.36
CA SER A 265 21.48 5.93 17.35
C SER A 265 21.53 5.39 18.78
N GLN A 266 21.98 4.15 18.98
CA GLN A 266 22.19 3.60 20.32
C GLN A 266 23.35 4.27 21.06
N PHE A 267 24.34 4.79 20.33
CA PHE A 267 25.46 5.51 20.90
C PHE A 267 25.01 6.93 21.22
N ARG A 268 25.00 7.31 22.51
CA ARG A 268 24.49 8.62 22.99
C ARG A 268 24.94 9.83 22.15
N PRO A 269 26.23 10.03 21.80
CA PRO A 269 26.63 11.19 21.00
C PRO A 269 26.03 11.13 19.60
N MET A 270 26.07 9.97 18.93
CA MET A 270 25.50 9.81 17.59
C MET A 270 23.98 9.98 17.60
N GLY A 271 23.29 9.46 18.61
CA GLY A 271 21.85 9.68 18.77
C GLY A 271 21.48 11.15 18.88
N ARG A 272 22.29 11.97 19.58
CA ARG A 272 22.09 13.43 19.64
C ARG A 272 22.35 14.11 18.30
N ILE A 273 23.39 13.70 17.57
CA ILE A 273 23.68 14.22 16.23
C ILE A 273 22.54 13.89 15.27
N LEU A 274 22.09 12.64 15.23
CA LEU A 274 20.97 12.21 14.39
C LEU A 274 19.67 12.95 14.74
N LEU A 275 19.38 13.16 16.03
CA LEU A 275 18.24 13.96 16.45
C LEU A 275 18.37 15.42 16.00
N GLY A 276 19.56 16.01 16.12
CA GLY A 276 19.84 17.38 15.64
C GLY A 276 19.64 17.51 14.13
N LEU A 277 20.14 16.55 13.34
CA LEU A 277 19.95 16.49 11.89
C LEU A 277 18.46 16.33 11.52
N LEU A 278 17.72 15.48 12.24
CA LEU A 278 16.28 15.32 12.03
C LEU A 278 15.52 16.61 12.32
N VAL A 279 15.79 17.27 13.45
CA VAL A 279 15.17 18.55 13.81
C VAL A 279 15.51 19.62 12.77
N LEU A 280 16.76 19.67 12.31
CA LEU A 280 17.19 20.59 11.26
C LEU A 280 16.46 20.31 9.94
N ALA A 281 16.34 19.04 9.53
CA ALA A 281 15.61 18.66 8.32
C ALA A 281 14.13 19.06 8.39
N VAL A 282 13.46 18.83 9.53
CA VAL A 282 12.07 19.26 9.75
C VAL A 282 11.96 20.78 9.75
N ALA A 283 12.89 21.50 10.38
CA ALA A 283 12.90 22.96 10.38
C ALA A 283 13.10 23.55 8.98
N VAL A 284 14.01 22.97 8.18
CA VAL A 284 14.23 23.36 6.78
C VAL A 284 12.97 23.10 5.95
N GLN A 285 12.33 21.94 6.11
CA GLN A 285 11.09 21.62 5.40
C GLN A 285 9.94 22.56 5.82
N ALA A 286 9.80 22.84 7.11
CA ALA A 286 8.79 23.78 7.61
C ALA A 286 9.02 25.21 7.09
N TRP A 287 10.28 25.67 7.08
CA TRP A 287 10.65 26.95 6.48
C TRP A 287 10.35 26.98 4.97
N ALA A 288 10.67 25.91 4.25
CA ALA A 288 10.39 25.80 2.82
C ALA A 288 8.88 25.85 2.53
N LEU A 289 8.06 25.15 3.34
CA LEU A 289 6.60 25.21 3.24
C LEU A 289 6.08 26.62 3.43
N VAL A 290 6.56 27.35 4.44
CA VAL A 290 6.10 28.73 4.70
C VAL A 290 6.57 29.68 3.59
N LYS A 291 7.84 29.63 3.20
CA LYS A 291 8.43 30.55 2.23
C LYS A 291 7.90 30.32 0.82
N TYR A 292 7.68 29.06 0.43
CA TYR A 292 7.33 28.67 -0.94
C TYR A 292 5.89 28.14 -1.07
N ARG A 293 5.00 28.35 -0.08
CA ARG A 293 3.58 27.93 -0.16
C ARG A 293 2.85 28.43 -1.40
N ASN A 294 3.18 29.63 -1.86
CA ASN A 294 2.58 30.29 -3.02
C ASN A 294 3.50 30.25 -4.24
N ALA A 295 4.63 29.53 -4.16
CA ALA A 295 5.52 29.41 -5.28
C ALA A 295 4.88 28.55 -6.36
N ASP A 296 5.07 29.01 -7.58
CA ASP A 296 4.84 28.24 -8.81
C ASP A 296 5.62 26.92 -8.77
N LEU A 297 5.20 25.96 -9.58
CA LEU A 297 5.91 24.69 -9.73
C LEU A 297 7.30 24.95 -10.31
N TYR A 298 8.32 24.50 -9.60
CA TYR A 298 9.70 24.51 -10.07
C TYR A 298 10.17 23.08 -10.31
N TRP A 299 10.87 22.87 -11.43
CA TRP A 299 11.33 21.55 -11.83
C TRP A 299 12.77 21.58 -12.34
N ARG A 300 13.54 20.57 -11.92
CA ARG A 300 14.80 20.13 -12.51
C ARG A 300 14.80 18.59 -12.58
N PRO A 301 15.61 17.98 -13.46
CA PRO A 301 15.70 16.52 -13.52
C PRO A 301 15.94 15.89 -12.14
N GLY A 302 15.08 14.94 -11.77
CA GLY A 302 15.07 14.28 -10.47
C GLY A 302 14.60 15.10 -9.26
N LEU A 303 14.14 16.34 -9.44
CA LEU A 303 13.73 17.21 -8.32
C LEU A 303 12.65 18.23 -8.72
N ALA A 304 11.49 18.14 -8.07
CA ALA A 304 10.42 19.11 -8.19
C ALA A 304 10.13 19.82 -6.85
N PHE A 305 9.67 21.07 -6.93
CA PHE A 305 9.16 21.83 -5.80
C PHE A 305 7.78 22.37 -6.14
N TYR A 306 6.79 22.01 -5.33
CA TYR A 306 5.42 22.49 -5.50
C TYR A 306 4.86 22.95 -4.15
N ARG A 307 4.46 24.22 -4.05
CA ARG A 307 3.91 24.82 -2.81
C ARG A 307 4.76 24.56 -1.56
N GLY A 308 6.09 24.55 -1.74
CA GLY A 308 7.08 24.29 -0.67
C GLY A 308 7.30 22.83 -0.30
N ILE A 309 6.64 21.90 -0.98
CA ILE A 309 6.90 20.46 -0.87
C ILE A 309 8.02 20.08 -1.85
N VAL A 310 9.06 19.45 -1.32
CA VAL A 310 10.18 18.93 -2.13
C VAL A 310 9.85 17.51 -2.54
N TRP A 311 9.86 17.24 -3.84
CA TRP A 311 9.49 15.95 -4.41
C TRP A 311 10.65 15.37 -5.24
N PRO A 312 11.41 14.42 -4.68
CA PRO A 312 12.57 13.84 -5.35
C PRO A 312 12.17 12.65 -6.24
N TYR A 313 12.74 12.59 -7.45
CA TYR A 313 12.81 11.44 -8.37
C TYR A 313 11.50 10.84 -8.90
N PHE A 314 10.46 10.71 -8.09
CA PHE A 314 9.21 10.07 -8.48
C PHE A 314 8.34 11.02 -9.30
N ASP A 315 7.58 10.43 -10.23
CA ASP A 315 6.54 11.13 -10.95
C ASP A 315 5.40 11.50 -9.98
N PHE A 316 4.64 12.52 -10.34
CA PHE A 316 3.48 12.96 -9.55
C PHE A 316 2.47 13.66 -10.43
N VAL A 317 1.23 13.74 -9.94
CA VAL A 317 0.15 14.48 -10.58
C VAL A 317 -0.28 15.62 -9.68
N ILE A 318 -0.46 16.79 -10.26
CA ILE A 318 -1.13 17.92 -9.63
C ILE A 318 -2.56 17.95 -10.16
N LEU A 319 -3.52 17.77 -9.24
CA LEU A 319 -4.93 17.78 -9.55
C LEU A 319 -5.44 19.22 -9.70
N PRO A 320 -6.63 19.43 -10.30
CA PRO A 320 -7.08 20.79 -10.59
C PRO A 320 -7.33 21.67 -9.35
N ASP A 321 -7.69 21.04 -8.23
CA ASP A 321 -7.82 21.66 -6.90
C ASP A 321 -6.46 22.07 -6.28
N GLY A 322 -5.35 21.68 -6.92
CA GLY A 322 -3.99 21.94 -6.48
C GLY A 322 -3.49 20.99 -5.39
N THR A 323 -4.18 19.89 -5.13
CA THR A 323 -3.61 18.75 -4.41
C THR A 323 -2.60 18.05 -5.31
N PHE A 324 -1.60 17.41 -4.71
CA PHE A 324 -0.60 16.64 -5.43
C PHE A 324 -0.65 15.19 -4.97
N HIS A 325 -0.42 14.27 -5.90
CA HIS A 325 -0.46 12.84 -5.64
C HIS A 325 0.75 12.15 -6.29
N PRO A 326 1.44 11.24 -5.58
CA PRO A 326 2.48 10.41 -6.19
C PRO A 326 1.96 9.67 -7.42
N ALA A 327 2.71 9.60 -8.51
CA ALA A 327 2.30 8.89 -9.73
C ALA A 327 3.23 7.71 -9.98
N THR A 328 2.68 6.62 -10.54
CA THR A 328 3.52 5.58 -11.10
C THR A 328 4.35 6.16 -12.24
N LYS A 329 5.63 5.78 -12.28
CA LYS A 329 6.56 6.19 -13.32
C LYS A 329 6.18 5.53 -14.63
N LEU A 330 5.54 6.28 -15.53
CA LEU A 330 4.95 5.75 -16.74
C LEU A 330 5.43 6.53 -17.97
N HIS A 331 5.93 5.80 -18.96
CA HIS A 331 6.20 6.36 -20.28
C HIS A 331 5.01 6.19 -21.23
N GLU A 332 4.13 5.23 -20.93
CA GLU A 332 2.94 4.90 -21.71
C GLU A 332 1.71 4.84 -20.79
N PHE A 333 0.71 5.67 -21.11
CA PHE A 333 -0.55 5.73 -20.39
C PHE A 333 -1.54 4.71 -20.96
N ARG A 334 -1.96 3.75 -20.13
CA ARG A 334 -2.97 2.75 -20.45
C ARG A 334 -4.36 3.40 -20.49
N PRO A 335 -5.38 2.73 -21.09
CA PRO A 335 -6.76 3.25 -21.08
C PRO A 335 -7.27 3.63 -19.69
N ARG A 336 -6.85 2.89 -18.67
CA ARG A 336 -7.22 3.13 -17.27
C ARG A 336 -6.68 4.45 -16.74
N ASP A 337 -5.40 4.76 -17.00
CA ASP A 337 -4.78 6.01 -16.56
C ASP A 337 -5.48 7.22 -17.22
N ARG A 338 -5.79 7.09 -18.51
CA ARG A 338 -6.55 8.12 -19.25
C ARG A 338 -7.94 8.33 -18.67
N GLN A 339 -8.63 7.25 -18.30
CA GLN A 339 -9.94 7.33 -17.65
C GLN A 339 -9.83 8.02 -16.28
N PHE A 340 -8.81 7.70 -15.48
CA PHE A 340 -8.57 8.36 -14.20
C PHE A 340 -8.39 9.87 -14.39
N PHE A 341 -7.58 10.32 -15.34
CA PHE A 341 -7.38 11.75 -15.61
C PHE A 341 -8.67 12.45 -16.05
N LEU A 342 -9.48 11.81 -16.91
CA LEU A 342 -10.75 12.40 -17.36
C LEU A 342 -11.77 12.56 -16.22
N ARG A 343 -11.83 11.58 -15.30
CA ARG A 343 -12.70 11.62 -14.12
C ARG A 343 -12.39 12.76 -13.15
N GLN A 344 -11.19 13.34 -13.23
CA GLN A 344 -10.84 14.54 -12.45
C GLN A 344 -11.51 15.80 -13.00
N CYS A 345 -12.29 15.70 -14.08
CA CYS A 345 -13.09 16.79 -14.64
C CYS A 345 -12.25 18.04 -14.96
N SER A 346 -11.02 17.85 -15.46
CA SER A 346 -10.17 18.95 -15.89
C SER A 346 -10.49 19.41 -17.32
N ASP A 347 -10.34 20.71 -17.56
CA ASP A 347 -10.49 21.27 -18.91
C ASP A 347 -9.25 21.01 -19.76
N ILE A 348 -8.10 20.96 -19.09
CA ILE A 348 -6.80 20.70 -19.68
C ILE A 348 -6.11 19.56 -18.91
N ILE A 349 -5.62 18.57 -19.64
CA ILE A 349 -4.67 17.57 -19.13
C ILE A 349 -3.32 17.89 -19.77
N LEU A 350 -2.41 18.38 -18.94
CA LEU A 350 -1.04 18.68 -19.31
C LEU A 350 -0.15 17.50 -18.90
N ILE A 351 0.77 17.12 -19.78
CA ILE A 351 1.68 15.99 -19.56
C ILE A 351 3.12 16.44 -19.81
N GLY A 352 3.94 16.32 -18.77
CA GLY A 352 5.38 16.45 -18.84
C GLY A 352 5.96 15.13 -19.34
N SER A 353 6.56 15.13 -20.52
CA SER A 353 7.05 13.92 -21.19
C SER A 353 8.52 13.58 -20.87
N GLY A 354 9.04 14.13 -19.78
CA GLY A 354 10.43 14.01 -19.35
C GLY A 354 11.34 15.05 -20.01
N PRO A 355 12.64 15.07 -19.68
CA PRO A 355 13.62 16.00 -20.22
C PRO A 355 13.80 15.88 -21.74
N ARG A 356 13.60 14.67 -22.29
CA ARG A 356 13.79 14.37 -23.72
C ARG A 356 12.51 14.40 -24.56
N GLY A 357 11.34 14.58 -23.95
CA GLY A 357 10.07 14.57 -24.68
C GLY A 357 9.59 13.18 -25.11
N GLU A 358 10.16 12.12 -24.55
CA GLU A 358 9.93 10.72 -24.97
C GLU A 358 8.70 10.08 -24.31
N GLY A 359 8.28 10.57 -23.14
CA GLY A 359 7.07 10.14 -22.45
C GLY A 359 5.77 10.64 -23.10
N GLY A 360 4.64 10.40 -22.43
CA GLY A 360 3.32 10.80 -22.95
C GLY A 360 2.71 9.84 -23.97
N ASN A 361 3.25 8.64 -24.11
CA ASN A 361 2.71 7.66 -25.07
C ASN A 361 1.36 7.13 -24.59
N GLY A 362 0.55 6.57 -25.50
CA GLY A 362 -0.80 6.07 -25.19
C GLY A 362 -1.93 7.08 -25.46
N PHE A 363 -1.63 8.35 -25.71
CA PHE A 363 -2.57 9.31 -26.29
C PHE A 363 -2.49 9.31 -27.83
N MET A 364 -3.54 9.80 -28.51
CA MET A 364 -3.65 9.71 -29.98
C MET A 364 -2.50 10.42 -30.72
N THR A 365 -2.04 11.55 -30.19
CA THR A 365 -0.94 12.33 -30.79
C THR A 365 -0.21 13.15 -29.73
N LYS A 366 1.07 13.45 -29.99
CA LYS A 366 1.86 14.39 -29.17
C LYS A 366 1.50 15.85 -29.42
N ARG A 367 0.77 16.15 -30.50
CA ARG A 367 0.27 17.51 -30.76
C ARG A 367 -0.91 17.81 -29.82
N PRO A 368 -1.14 19.08 -29.47
CA PRO A 368 -2.36 19.46 -28.74
C PRO A 368 -3.61 18.98 -29.48
N HIS A 369 -4.51 18.32 -28.76
CA HIS A 369 -5.75 17.78 -29.32
C HIS A 369 -6.85 17.74 -28.26
N PHE A 370 -8.10 17.61 -28.69
CA PHE A 370 -9.22 17.40 -27.79
C PHE A 370 -9.57 15.92 -27.71
N MET A 371 -9.89 15.45 -26.49
CA MET A 371 -10.45 14.14 -26.23
C MET A 371 -11.81 14.32 -25.57
N TYR A 372 -12.83 13.59 -26.04
CA TYR A 372 -14.16 13.68 -25.44
C TYR A 372 -14.13 13.17 -23.99
N ASN A 373 -14.57 13.99 -23.05
CA ASN A 373 -14.71 13.65 -21.65
C ASN A 373 -16.18 13.31 -21.36
N PRO A 374 -16.51 12.04 -21.03
CA PRO A 374 -17.89 11.64 -20.78
C PRO A 374 -18.48 12.27 -19.51
N ASP A 375 -17.65 12.56 -18.50
CA ASP A 375 -18.10 13.13 -17.22
C ASP A 375 -18.46 14.62 -17.37
N LEU A 376 -17.68 15.35 -18.18
CA LEU A 376 -17.96 16.75 -18.52
C LEU A 376 -18.92 16.93 -19.71
N LYS A 377 -19.21 15.87 -20.46
CA LYS A 377 -19.96 15.89 -21.73
C LYS A 377 -19.41 16.89 -22.77
N ARG A 378 -18.11 17.18 -22.74
CA ARG A 378 -17.41 18.08 -23.67
C ARG A 378 -15.96 17.63 -23.90
N GLY A 379 -15.24 18.28 -24.81
CA GLY A 379 -13.83 18.00 -25.04
C GLY A 379 -12.93 18.51 -23.91
N THR A 380 -12.05 17.65 -23.39
CA THR A 380 -10.88 18.03 -22.57
C THR A 380 -9.67 18.15 -23.48
N GLN A 381 -8.90 19.24 -23.34
CA GLN A 381 -7.70 19.46 -24.13
C GLN A 381 -6.52 18.66 -23.55
N ILE A 382 -5.82 17.91 -24.39
CA ILE A 382 -4.61 17.18 -24.03
C ILE A 382 -3.41 17.93 -24.61
N VAL A 383 -2.45 18.26 -23.75
CA VAL A 383 -1.21 18.97 -24.12
C VAL A 383 -0.03 18.17 -23.61
N ILE A 384 0.88 17.79 -24.50
CA ILE A 384 2.07 16.99 -24.16
C ILE A 384 3.31 17.79 -24.54
N LEU A 385 4.15 18.10 -23.55
CA LEU A 385 5.35 18.93 -23.72
C LEU A 385 6.53 18.31 -22.97
N PRO A 386 7.79 18.63 -23.33
CA PRO A 386 8.94 18.33 -22.47
C PRO A 386 8.70 18.89 -21.06
N THR A 387 9.08 18.17 -20.00
CA THR A 387 8.65 18.50 -18.62
C THR A 387 8.96 19.94 -18.23
N LYS A 388 10.12 20.48 -18.62
CA LYS A 388 10.47 21.89 -18.36
C LYS A 388 9.42 22.85 -18.92
N ASN A 389 9.08 22.71 -20.21
CA ASN A 389 8.12 23.57 -20.89
C ASN A 389 6.70 23.34 -20.33
N ALA A 390 6.37 22.10 -19.97
CA ALA A 390 5.11 21.78 -19.31
C ALA A 390 4.98 22.47 -17.94
N CYS A 391 6.06 22.60 -17.17
CA CYS A 391 6.02 23.33 -15.89
C CYS A 391 5.78 24.82 -16.10
N GLU A 392 6.43 25.43 -17.10
CA GLU A 392 6.23 26.84 -17.46
C GLU A 392 4.77 27.07 -17.90
N GLU A 393 4.24 26.21 -18.77
CA GLU A 393 2.85 26.24 -19.23
C GLU A 393 1.86 26.04 -18.08
N PHE A 394 2.11 25.07 -17.19
CA PHE A 394 1.27 24.84 -16.00
C PHE A 394 1.16 26.09 -15.13
N ASN A 395 2.29 26.74 -14.85
CA ASN A 395 2.33 27.94 -14.02
C ASN A 395 1.56 29.10 -14.68
N TRP A 396 1.69 29.26 -15.99
CA TRP A 396 0.90 30.24 -16.75
C TRP A 396 -0.60 29.93 -16.68
N LEU A 397 -1.01 28.69 -16.95
CA LEU A 397 -2.40 28.24 -16.88
C LEU A 397 -3.01 28.43 -15.48
N LYS A 398 -2.24 28.17 -14.41
CA LYS A 398 -2.70 28.40 -13.03
C LYS A 398 -2.86 29.89 -12.71
N LYS A 399 -1.99 30.77 -13.23
CA LYS A 399 -2.14 32.23 -13.11
C LYS A 399 -3.40 32.75 -13.82
N GLU A 400 -3.72 32.16 -14.96
CA GLU A 400 -4.95 32.43 -15.73
C GLU A 400 -6.22 31.79 -15.12
N GLY A 401 -6.11 31.15 -13.95
CA GLY A 401 -7.25 30.53 -13.27
C GLY A 401 -7.82 29.31 -14.00
N LYS A 402 -7.06 28.66 -14.88
CA LYS A 402 -7.53 27.52 -15.65
C LYS A 402 -7.62 26.25 -14.81
N ASN A 403 -8.59 25.42 -15.17
CA ASN A 403 -8.84 24.11 -14.57
C ASN A 403 -7.95 23.04 -15.22
N VAL A 404 -6.69 22.97 -14.79
CA VAL A 404 -5.65 22.10 -15.37
C VAL A 404 -5.25 20.99 -14.40
N LEU A 405 -5.19 19.76 -14.91
CA LEU A 405 -4.50 18.63 -14.32
C LEU A 405 -3.12 18.50 -14.95
N PHE A 406 -2.07 18.29 -14.16
CA PHE A 406 -0.71 18.16 -14.67
C PHE A 406 -0.05 16.86 -14.21
N VAL A 407 0.34 16.01 -15.16
CA VAL A 407 1.19 14.83 -14.93
C VAL A 407 2.65 15.20 -15.14
N VAL A 408 3.47 15.07 -14.10
CA VAL A 408 4.88 15.44 -14.12
C VAL A 408 5.74 14.18 -14.16
N ASN A 409 6.38 13.92 -15.31
CA ASN A 409 7.50 12.99 -15.36
C ASN A 409 8.75 13.69 -14.80
N ASN A 410 9.29 13.14 -13.72
CA ASN A 410 10.36 13.71 -12.90
C ASN A 410 11.70 12.97 -13.06
N ASP A 411 11.98 12.50 -14.29
CA ASP A 411 13.25 11.85 -14.66
C ASP A 411 14.49 12.71 -14.42
#